data_AF-A0A5M9KP30-F1
#
_entry.id   AF-A0A5M9KP30-F1
#
_cell.length_a   1.000
_cell.length_b   1.000
_cell.length_c   1.000
_cell.angle_alpha   90.00
_cell.angle_beta   90.00
_cell.angle_gamma   90.00
#
_symmetry.space_group_name_H-M   'P 1'
#
loop_
_entity.id
_entity.type
_entity.pdbx_description
1 polymer ?
#
loop_
_entity_poly.entity_id
_entity_poly.type
_entity_poly.pdbx_seq_one_letter_code
_entity_poly.pdbx_strand_id
1 'polypeptide(L)'
;MFTSPDQLSSHRAMQIRQHTTCAPRRVDFVDKALYQMPPGRRTGTWKFRLEGLLVPYGTSRKPFVYPNPTFFRQQGVWPMLDDADPLSGWSYNEYITHSSAAKNDVYGAFFNFLRNLLLQFCKRVRNSKIVFRLFNVNAVNLPSYTKDIRFDRIEVCRTVLLIQCTSI
;
A
#
# COMPACT_ATOMS: atom_id res chain seq x y z
N MET A 1 11.81 15.05 -5.53
CA MET A 1 12.22 14.34 -4.30
C MET A 1 11.08 14.49 -3.31
N PHE A 2 10.51 13.40 -2.75
CA PHE A 2 9.40 13.49 -1.79
C PHE A 2 9.95 13.96 -0.43
N THR A 3 10.12 15.26 -0.27
CA THR A 3 10.48 15.86 1.01
C THR A 3 9.25 15.83 1.90
N SER A 4 9.37 15.18 3.07
CA SER A 4 8.33 15.30 4.12
C SER A 4 8.19 16.77 4.48
N PRO A 5 7.00 17.38 4.37
CA PRO A 5 6.74 18.63 5.06
C PRO A 5 6.87 18.30 6.55
N ASP A 6 7.72 19.05 7.26
CA ASP A 6 8.07 18.87 8.66
C ASP A 6 8.88 17.60 9.00
N GLN A 7 9.85 17.77 9.89
CA GLN A 7 10.62 16.70 10.53
C GLN A 7 9.73 15.92 11.52
N LEU A 8 8.64 15.33 11.04
CA LEU A 8 7.78 14.48 11.86
C LEU A 8 8.62 13.28 12.35
N SER A 9 8.82 13.18 13.66
CA SER A 9 9.54 12.03 14.22
C SER A 9 8.72 10.75 14.06
N SER A 10 9.39 9.60 13.95
CA SER A 10 8.72 8.29 13.92
C SER A 10 7.80 8.07 15.13
N HIS A 11 8.22 8.54 16.31
CA HIS A 11 7.41 8.48 17.52
C HIS A 11 6.12 9.30 17.39
N ARG A 12 6.21 10.55 16.91
CA ARG A 12 5.01 11.40 16.73
C ARG A 12 4.08 10.86 15.65
N ALA A 13 4.64 10.36 14.55
CA ALA A 13 3.89 9.69 13.50
C ALA A 13 3.13 8.46 14.03
N MET A 14 3.78 7.67 14.88
CA MET A 14 3.17 6.51 15.53
C MET A 14 2.01 6.92 16.44
N GLN A 15 2.16 7.98 17.24
CA GLN A 15 1.09 8.52 18.08
C GLN A 15 -0.14 8.96 17.27
N ILE A 16 0.08 9.71 16.18
CA ILE A 16 -1.00 10.18 15.29
C ILE A 16 -1.78 8.98 14.73
N ARG A 17 -1.06 7.96 14.26
CA ARG A 17 -1.68 6.73 13.76
C ARG A 17 -2.44 6.00 14.86
N GLN A 18 -1.84 5.78 16.03
CA GLN A 18 -2.45 5.07 17.15
C GLN A 18 -3.68 5.80 17.71
N HIS A 19 -3.72 7.13 17.64
CA HIS A 19 -4.92 7.89 18.01
C HIS A 19 -6.13 7.51 17.14
N THR A 20 -5.89 7.12 15.89
CA THR A 20 -6.94 6.69 14.97
C THR A 20 -7.18 5.19 15.05
N THR A 21 -6.13 4.38 14.87
CA THR A 21 -6.25 2.93 14.91
C THR A 21 -6.63 2.51 16.33
N CYS A 22 -5.83 2.77 17.35
CA CYS A 22 -6.04 2.31 18.73
C CYS A 22 -6.93 3.23 19.59
N ALA A 23 -7.94 3.87 18.99
CA ALA A 23 -8.87 4.72 19.72
C ALA A 23 -9.62 3.92 20.82
N PRO A 24 -9.64 4.36 22.09
CA PRO A 24 -10.30 3.62 23.18
C PRO A 24 -11.78 3.33 22.92
N ARG A 25 -12.48 4.27 22.26
CA ARG A 25 -13.89 4.12 21.85
C ARG A 25 -14.16 2.98 20.84
N ARG A 26 -13.12 2.33 20.33
CA ARG A 26 -13.19 1.25 19.33
C ARG A 26 -12.70 -0.09 19.86
N VAL A 27 -12.40 -0.20 21.16
CA VAL A 27 -11.85 -1.42 21.77
C VAL A 27 -12.70 -2.65 21.48
N ASP A 28 -14.02 -2.57 21.65
CA ASP A 28 -14.93 -3.69 21.40
C ASP A 28 -14.89 -4.19 19.94
N PHE A 29 -14.76 -3.26 18.99
CA PHE A 29 -14.65 -3.60 17.56
C PHE A 29 -13.34 -4.32 17.26
N VAL A 30 -12.25 -3.86 17.88
CA VAL A 30 -10.92 -4.46 17.72
C VAL A 30 -10.89 -5.85 18.34
N ASP A 31 -11.38 -6.00 19.57
CA ASP A 31 -11.37 -7.27 20.29
C ASP A 31 -12.24 -8.31 19.58
N LYS A 32 -13.43 -7.91 19.10
CA LYS A 32 -14.29 -8.78 18.29
C LYS A 32 -13.59 -9.24 17.01
N ALA A 33 -12.90 -8.34 16.30
CA ALA A 33 -12.16 -8.69 15.08
C ALA A 33 -11.00 -9.66 15.38
N LEU A 34 -10.23 -9.41 16.45
CA LEU A 34 -9.12 -10.28 16.85
C LEU A 34 -9.60 -11.66 17.31
N TYR A 35 -10.72 -11.71 18.04
CA TYR A 35 -11.30 -12.96 18.53
C TYR A 35 -11.61 -13.95 17.38
N GLN A 36 -12.06 -13.42 16.24
CA GLN A 36 -12.37 -14.20 15.03
C GLN A 36 -11.14 -14.75 14.29
N MET A 37 -9.91 -14.35 14.68
CA MET A 37 -8.68 -14.78 14.02
C MET A 37 -8.00 -15.94 14.76
N PRO A 38 -7.21 -16.78 14.07
CA PRO A 38 -6.32 -17.74 14.72
C PRO A 38 -5.24 -17.05 15.59
N PRO A 39 -4.78 -17.66 16.69
CA PRO A 39 -3.83 -17.03 17.61
C PRO A 39 -2.56 -16.46 16.96
N GLY A 40 -1.95 -17.19 16.02
CA GLY A 40 -0.76 -16.73 15.30
C GLY A 40 -0.99 -15.44 14.50
N ARG A 41 -2.18 -15.31 13.89
CA ARG A 41 -2.57 -14.13 13.12
C ARG A 41 -2.90 -12.93 14.01
N ARG A 42 -3.50 -13.16 15.19
CA ARG A 42 -3.83 -12.09 16.15
C ARG A 42 -2.60 -11.27 16.53
N THR A 43 -1.50 -11.95 16.86
CA THR A 43 -0.27 -11.28 17.31
C THR A 43 0.33 -10.42 16.21
N GLY A 44 0.36 -10.92 14.97
CA GLY A 44 0.80 -10.13 13.80
C GLY A 44 -0.11 -8.93 13.55
N THR A 45 -1.43 -9.14 13.63
CA THR A 45 -2.44 -8.09 13.42
C THR A 45 -2.30 -6.99 14.45
N TRP A 46 -2.22 -7.36 15.73
CA TRP A 46 -2.04 -6.41 16.81
C TRP A 46 -0.72 -5.65 16.70
N LYS A 47 0.38 -6.32 16.34
CA LYS A 47 1.68 -5.68 16.15
C LYS A 47 1.67 -4.69 14.99
N PHE A 48 1.10 -5.07 13.84
CA PHE A 48 0.89 -4.14 12.73
C PHE A 48 0.02 -2.96 13.19
N ARG A 49 -1.04 -3.22 13.95
CA ARG A 49 -1.96 -2.19 14.46
C ARG A 49 -1.30 -1.20 15.41
N LEU A 50 -0.31 -1.61 16.19
CA LEU A 50 0.47 -0.72 17.05
C LEU A 50 1.56 0.04 16.28
N GLU A 51 2.31 -0.64 15.43
CA GLU A 51 3.55 -0.08 14.85
C GLU A 51 3.36 0.50 13.44
N GLY A 52 2.40 0.00 12.67
CA GLY A 52 2.15 0.40 11.28
C GLY A 52 3.19 -0.12 10.27
N LEU A 53 4.05 -1.06 10.69
CA LEU A 53 5.11 -1.62 9.85
C LEU A 53 4.68 -2.97 9.28
N LEU A 54 4.63 -3.06 7.96
CA LEU A 54 4.46 -4.34 7.25
C LEU A 54 5.83 -4.98 7.04
N VAL A 55 6.26 -5.79 8.00
CA VAL A 55 7.51 -6.55 7.98
C VAL A 55 7.30 -7.90 8.67
N PRO A 56 8.17 -8.90 8.42
CA PRO A 56 8.15 -10.14 9.19
C PRO A 56 8.19 -9.88 10.70
N TYR A 57 7.49 -10.72 11.45
CA TYR A 57 7.21 -10.48 12.87
C TYR A 57 8.49 -10.23 13.68
N GLY A 58 9.56 -10.98 13.40
CA GLY A 58 10.85 -10.90 14.08
C GLY A 58 11.82 -9.82 13.58
N THR A 59 11.49 -9.05 12.55
CA THR A 59 12.40 -8.06 11.96
C THR A 59 12.75 -6.93 12.94
N SER A 60 14.00 -6.46 12.97
CA SER A 60 14.38 -5.30 13.80
C SER A 60 13.67 -4.03 13.34
N ARG A 61 13.17 -3.22 14.28
CA ARG A 61 12.53 -1.93 14.01
C ARG A 61 13.51 -0.76 13.90
N LYS A 62 14.78 -0.96 14.32
CA LYS A 62 15.82 0.07 14.33
C LYS A 62 15.99 0.81 13.00
N PRO A 63 15.86 0.17 11.81
CA PRO A 63 16.00 0.87 10.54
C PRO A 63 14.80 1.77 10.16
N PHE A 64 13.65 1.60 10.80
CA PHE A 64 12.38 2.25 10.41
C PHE A 64 12.14 3.54 11.21
N VAL A 65 12.98 4.55 10.98
CA VAL A 65 12.96 5.81 11.74
C VAL A 65 12.30 6.99 11.03
N TYR A 66 11.96 6.82 9.75
CA TYR A 66 11.34 7.88 8.94
C TYR A 66 9.88 7.54 8.64
N PRO A 67 8.92 8.43 8.95
CA PRO A 67 7.54 8.23 8.55
C PRO A 67 7.40 8.34 7.02
N ASN A 68 6.43 7.62 6.45
CA ASN A 68 6.14 7.73 5.03
C ASN A 68 5.44 9.07 4.74
N PRO A 69 6.07 9.99 3.98
CA PRO A 69 5.50 11.32 3.72
C PRO A 69 4.16 11.27 2.97
N THR A 70 3.83 10.18 2.28
CA THR A 70 2.53 10.06 1.61
C THR A 70 1.37 9.92 2.59
N PHE A 71 1.59 9.39 3.79
CA PHE A 71 0.55 9.27 4.81
C PHE A 71 0.39 10.54 5.67
N PHE A 72 1.43 11.37 5.77
CA PHE A 72 1.44 12.54 6.66
C PHE A 72 1.43 13.86 5.87
N ARG A 73 0.72 13.90 4.74
CA ARG A 73 0.55 15.13 3.95
C ARG A 73 -0.22 16.21 4.69
N GLN A 74 -1.22 15.81 5.47
CA GLN A 74 -1.96 16.70 6.37
C GLN A 74 -1.41 16.53 7.78
N GLN A 75 -1.02 17.64 8.40
CA GLN A 75 -0.42 17.63 9.72
C GLN A 75 -1.40 17.07 10.77
N GLY A 76 -0.92 16.13 11.59
CA GLY A 76 -1.70 15.56 12.70
C GLY A 76 -2.83 14.61 12.29
N VAL A 77 -3.00 14.31 10.99
CA VAL A 77 -4.10 13.48 10.49
C VAL A 77 -3.57 12.15 9.95
N TRP A 78 -4.22 11.06 10.36
CA TRP A 78 -4.05 9.75 9.73
C TRP A 78 -5.11 9.59 8.63
N PRO A 79 -4.71 9.30 7.38
CA PRO A 79 -5.63 9.38 6.23
C PRO A 79 -6.44 8.10 5.99
N MET A 80 -6.18 7.01 6.74
CA MET A 80 -6.86 5.72 6.55
C MET A 80 -7.86 5.45 7.68
N LEU A 81 -8.81 4.57 7.42
CA LEU A 81 -9.74 4.06 8.43
C LEU A 81 -9.00 3.35 9.57
N ASP A 82 -9.64 3.25 10.73
CA ASP A 82 -9.08 2.66 11.93
C ASP A 82 -8.90 1.13 11.81
N ASP A 83 -9.68 0.48 10.97
CA ASP A 83 -9.66 -0.95 10.68
C ASP A 83 -8.95 -1.30 9.36
N ALA A 84 -8.34 -0.32 8.69
CA ALA A 84 -7.63 -0.54 7.44
C ALA A 84 -6.47 -1.54 7.62
N ASP A 85 -6.54 -2.65 6.90
CA ASP A 85 -5.54 -3.73 6.91
C ASP A 85 -4.99 -3.96 5.50
N PRO A 86 -3.66 -4.00 5.29
CA PRO A 86 -3.07 -4.26 3.99
C PRO A 86 -3.44 -5.63 3.40
N LEU A 87 -3.84 -6.59 4.23
CA LEU A 87 -4.28 -7.93 3.82
C LEU A 87 -5.66 -7.90 3.14
N SER A 88 -6.52 -6.91 3.44
CA SER A 88 -7.92 -6.88 2.98
C SER A 88 -8.08 -6.73 1.46
N GLY A 89 -7.02 -6.32 0.75
CA GLY A 89 -7.02 -6.18 -0.71
C GLY A 89 -6.64 -7.45 -1.48
N TRP A 90 -6.34 -8.55 -0.79
CA TRP A 90 -5.73 -9.75 -1.39
C TRP A 90 -6.39 -11.02 -0.87
N SER A 91 -6.41 -12.06 -1.71
CA SER A 91 -6.85 -13.39 -1.27
C SER A 91 -5.78 -14.03 -0.38
N TYR A 92 -6.23 -14.66 0.71
CA TYR A 92 -5.34 -15.36 1.64
C TYR A 92 -4.40 -16.36 0.93
N ASN A 93 -4.93 -17.07 -0.06
CA ASN A 93 -4.20 -18.10 -0.79
C ASN A 93 -3.07 -17.53 -1.68
N GLU A 94 -3.15 -16.26 -2.08
CA GLU A 94 -2.12 -15.63 -2.92
C GLU A 94 -0.82 -15.42 -2.16
N TYR A 95 -0.92 -14.99 -0.90
CA TYR A 95 0.27 -14.58 -0.14
C TYR A 95 0.72 -15.61 0.88
N ILE A 96 -0.14 -16.51 1.37
CA ILE A 96 0.26 -17.47 2.41
C ILE A 96 1.32 -18.45 1.93
N THR A 97 1.38 -18.73 0.63
CA THR A 97 2.42 -19.57 0.00
C THR A 97 3.82 -18.96 0.13
N HIS A 98 3.91 -17.65 0.42
CA HIS A 98 5.16 -16.95 0.72
C HIS A 98 5.52 -16.97 2.21
N SER A 99 4.80 -17.73 3.05
CA SER A 99 5.22 -17.99 4.42
C SER A 99 6.51 -18.80 4.39
N SER A 100 7.56 -18.28 5.02
CA SER A 100 8.80 -19.03 5.25
C SER A 100 8.58 -20.09 6.34
N ALA A 101 9.64 -20.53 7.03
CA ALA A 101 9.53 -21.45 8.18
C ALA A 101 8.53 -20.98 9.25
N ALA A 102 8.25 -19.67 9.36
CA ALA A 102 7.27 -19.11 10.27
C ALA A 102 5.84 -19.11 9.67
N LYS A 103 5.19 -20.29 9.64
CA LYS A 103 3.83 -20.48 9.08
C LYS A 103 2.75 -19.57 9.69
N ASN A 104 2.95 -19.11 10.92
CA ASN A 104 2.03 -18.23 11.63
C ASN A 104 2.29 -16.73 11.35
N ASP A 105 3.38 -16.38 10.68
CA ASP A 105 3.73 -15.00 10.35
C ASP A 105 3.02 -14.55 9.06
N VAL A 106 1.71 -14.34 9.17
CA VAL A 106 0.85 -13.92 8.05
C VAL A 106 1.30 -12.59 7.43
N TYR A 107 1.73 -11.63 8.25
CA TYR A 107 2.23 -10.33 7.77
C TYR A 107 3.61 -10.45 7.12
N GLY A 108 4.48 -11.33 7.64
CA GLY A 108 5.75 -11.66 6.99
C GLY A 108 5.56 -12.37 5.65
N ALA A 109 4.61 -13.30 5.56
CA ALA A 109 4.23 -13.94 4.30
C ALA A 109 3.74 -12.89 3.28
N PHE A 110 2.86 -11.99 3.71
CA PHE A 110 2.36 -10.90 2.87
C PHE A 110 3.46 -9.91 2.46
N PHE A 111 4.38 -9.57 3.35
CA PHE A 111 5.55 -8.75 3.01
C PHE A 111 6.39 -9.39 1.90
N ASN A 112 6.68 -10.69 2.00
CA ASN A 112 7.47 -11.41 1.00
C ASN A 112 6.74 -11.48 -0.34
N PHE A 113 5.43 -11.77 -0.31
CA PHE A 113 4.57 -11.74 -1.50
C PHE A 113 4.64 -10.38 -2.19
N LEU A 114 4.36 -9.29 -1.46
CA LEU A 114 4.33 -7.94 -2.02
C LEU A 114 5.72 -7.52 -2.52
N ARG A 115 6.78 -7.84 -1.79
CA ARG A 115 8.16 -7.57 -2.22
C ARG A 115 8.48 -8.28 -3.53
N ASN A 116 8.10 -9.55 -3.67
CA ASN A 116 8.32 -10.30 -4.91
C ASN A 116 7.52 -9.72 -6.07
N LEU A 117 6.24 -9.40 -5.84
CA LEU A 117 5.37 -8.78 -6.84
C LEU A 117 5.94 -7.44 -7.33
N LEU A 118 6.34 -6.56 -6.41
CA LEU A 118 6.91 -5.25 -6.75
C LEU A 118 8.27 -5.37 -7.47
N LEU A 119 9.12 -6.32 -7.07
CA LEU A 119 10.38 -6.55 -7.77
C LEU A 119 10.16 -7.08 -9.20
N GLN A 120 9.20 -7.98 -9.40
CA GLN A 120 8.82 -8.45 -10.74
C GLN A 120 8.24 -7.32 -11.58
N PHE A 121 7.37 -6.49 -11.00
CA PHE A 121 6.85 -5.29 -11.65
C PHE A 121 7.98 -4.35 -12.08
N CYS A 122 8.91 -4.01 -11.19
CA CYS A 122 10.06 -3.15 -11.53
C CYS A 122 10.94 -3.75 -12.64
N LYS A 123 11.19 -5.07 -12.62
CA LYS A 123 11.93 -5.76 -13.69
C LYS A 123 11.19 -5.66 -15.02
N ARG A 124 9.88 -5.90 -15.01
CA ARG A 124 9.03 -5.79 -16.20
C ARG A 124 9.04 -4.37 -16.75
N VAL A 125 8.78 -3.37 -15.91
CA VAL A 125 8.76 -1.96 -16.32
C VAL A 125 10.08 -1.52 -16.93
N ARG A 126 11.22 -1.91 -16.34
CA ARG A 126 12.55 -1.59 -16.86
C ARG A 126 12.78 -2.10 -18.28
N ASN A 127 12.23 -3.26 -18.59
CA ASN A 127 12.44 -3.93 -19.88
C ASN A 127 11.28 -3.70 -20.87
N SER A 128 10.21 -3.00 -20.45
CA SER A 128 9.05 -2.73 -21.30
C SER A 128 9.21 -1.38 -21.98
N LYS A 129 8.83 -1.29 -23.26
CA LYS A 129 8.71 -0.01 -23.95
C LYS A 129 7.36 0.61 -23.61
N ILE A 130 7.34 1.43 -22.56
CA ILE A 130 6.14 2.13 -22.09
C ILE A 130 6.15 3.57 -22.63
N VAL A 131 5.10 3.95 -23.34
CA VAL A 131 4.90 5.29 -23.89
C VAL A 131 3.66 5.90 -23.23
N PHE A 132 3.87 7.01 -22.51
CA PHE A 132 2.76 7.79 -21.94
C PHE A 132 2.39 8.92 -22.91
N ARG A 133 1.11 9.04 -23.26
CA ARG A 133 0.58 10.16 -24.04
C ARG A 133 -0.48 10.88 -23.21
N LEU A 134 -0.15 12.08 -22.75
CA LEU A 134 -1.07 12.92 -21.99
C LEU A 134 -1.75 13.92 -22.92
N PHE A 135 -3.08 13.95 -22.90
CA PHE A 135 -3.88 14.90 -23.66
C PHE A 135 -4.69 15.80 -22.72
N ASN A 136 -4.48 17.11 -22.83
CA ASN A 136 -5.31 18.09 -22.15
C ASN A 136 -6.49 18.52 -23.04
N VAL A 137 -7.35 17.56 -23.36
CA VAL A 137 -8.52 17.78 -24.21
C VAL A 137 -9.74 17.12 -23.57
N ASN A 138 -10.92 17.61 -23.93
CA ASN A 138 -12.15 16.91 -23.59
C ASN A 138 -12.11 15.50 -24.21
N ALA A 139 -12.51 14.49 -23.45
CA ALA A 139 -12.53 13.10 -23.90
C ALA A 139 -13.35 12.89 -25.20
N VAL A 140 -14.39 13.71 -25.43
CA VAL A 140 -15.17 13.69 -26.68
C VAL A 140 -14.32 14.02 -27.91
N ASN A 141 -13.27 14.83 -27.73
CA ASN A 141 -12.36 15.21 -28.82
C ASN A 141 -11.18 14.23 -28.97
N LEU A 142 -11.01 13.27 -28.06
CA LEU A 142 -9.90 12.33 -28.10
C LEU A 142 -9.78 11.58 -29.45
N PRO A 143 -10.88 11.12 -30.09
CA PRO A 143 -10.80 10.41 -31.37
C PRO A 143 -10.14 11.23 -32.50
N SER A 144 -10.18 12.57 -32.45
CA SER A 144 -9.50 13.39 -33.46
C SER A 144 -7.98 13.44 -33.28
N TYR A 145 -7.48 13.19 -32.07
CA TYR A 145 -6.04 13.21 -31.74
C TYR A 145 -5.40 11.82 -31.75
N THR A 146 -6.20 10.76 -31.68
CA THR A 146 -5.72 9.38 -31.57
C THR A 146 -5.92 8.56 -32.84
N LYS A 147 -6.19 9.21 -33.98
CA LYS A 147 -6.26 8.52 -35.26
C LYS A 147 -4.96 7.73 -35.45
N ASP A 148 -5.11 6.42 -35.64
CA ASP A 148 -4.04 5.46 -35.88
C ASP A 148 -3.14 5.07 -34.67
N ILE A 149 -3.54 5.41 -33.44
CA ILE A 149 -2.81 5.00 -32.23
C ILE A 149 -3.63 3.96 -31.45
N ARG A 150 -3.02 2.81 -31.15
CA ARG A 150 -3.58 1.80 -30.23
C ARG A 150 -3.05 2.01 -28.82
N PHE A 151 -3.91 1.83 -27.83
CA PHE A 151 -3.57 1.96 -26.41
C PHE A 151 -3.96 0.68 -25.67
N ASP A 152 -3.13 0.26 -24.73
CA ASP A 152 -3.44 -0.85 -23.82
C ASP A 152 -4.36 -0.38 -22.68
N ARG A 153 -4.27 0.91 -22.32
CA ARG A 153 -5.10 1.50 -21.27
C ARG A 153 -5.36 2.98 -21.50
N ILE A 154 -6.60 3.39 -21.31
CA ILE A 154 -7.07 4.78 -21.38
C ILE A 154 -7.58 5.16 -20.01
N GLU A 155 -7.01 6.20 -19.41
CA GLU A 155 -7.44 6.75 -18.12
C GLU A 155 -8.01 8.15 -18.31
N VAL A 156 -9.29 8.32 -17.97
CA VAL A 156 -10.01 9.60 -18.16
C VAL A 156 -10.16 10.28 -16.80
N CYS A 157 -9.45 11.38 -16.61
CA CYS A 157 -9.61 12.32 -15.49
C CYS A 157 -10.07 13.69 -16.02
N ARG A 158 -10.05 14.76 -15.20
CA ARG A 158 -10.22 16.15 -15.69
C ARG A 158 -9.22 16.52 -16.81
N THR A 159 -8.10 15.80 -16.89
CA THR A 159 -7.15 15.76 -18.01
C THR A 159 -7.06 14.29 -18.44
N VAL A 160 -7.05 14.00 -19.74
CA VAL A 160 -7.08 12.61 -20.25
C VAL A 160 -5.64 12.08 -20.37
N LEU A 161 -5.32 11.01 -19.63
CA LEU A 161 -4.02 10.34 -19.70
C LEU A 161 -4.17 9.01 -20.42
N LEU A 162 -3.53 8.88 -21.58
CA LEU A 162 -3.50 7.62 -22.33
C LEU A 162 -2.16 6.92 -22.10
N ILE A 163 -2.22 5.63 -21.78
CA ILE A 163 -1.04 4.79 -21.56
C ILE A 163 -0.96 3.81 -22.70
N GLN A 164 0.11 3.91 -23.48
CA GLN A 164 0.45 2.93 -24.50
C GLN A 164 1.64 2.10 -24.01
N CYS A 165 1.39 0.86 -23.63
CA CYS A 165 2.42 -0.10 -23.32
C CYS A 165 2.70 -0.92 -24.58
N THR A 166 3.58 -0.44 -25.46
CA THR A 166 3.96 -1.23 -26.64
C THR A 166 4.68 -2.50 -26.19
N SER A 167 3.93 -3.61 -26.05
CA SER A 167 4.49 -4.95 -26.18
C SER A 167 4.92 -5.11 -27.63
N ILE A 168 6.23 -5.32 -27.82
CA ILE A 168 6.76 -5.89 -29.06
C ILE A 168 6.32 -7.35 -29.11
#